data_AF-A0A2K6D7Q9-F1
#
_entry.id   AF-A0A2K6D7Q9-F1
#
_cell.length_a   1.000
_cell.length_b   1.000
_cell.length_c   1.000
_cell.angle_alpha   90.00
_cell.angle_beta   90.00
_cell.angle_gamma   90.00
#
_symmetry.space_group_name_H-M   'P 1'
#
loop_
_entity.id
_entity.type
_entity.pdbx_description
1 polymer ?
#
loop_
_entity_poly.entity_id
_entity_poly.type
_entity_poly.pdbx_seq_one_letter_code
_entity_poly.pdbx_strand_id
1 'polypeptide(L)'
;MSSPQAPEDGQGCGDRGDPPRDLRSVLVTTVLNLEPLDEDLFRGRHYWVPAKRLFGGQIVGQALVAAAKSVSEDVHVHSLHCYFVRADAPMCSV
;
A
#
# COMPACT_ATOMS: atom_id res chain seq x y z
N MET A 1 9.75 59.00 20.09
CA MET A 1 8.39 58.61 20.48
C MET A 1 7.97 57.48 19.55
N SER A 2 7.65 56.33 20.15
CA SER A 2 7.76 54.99 19.58
C SER A 2 6.79 54.67 18.44
N SER A 3 7.26 53.81 17.52
CA SER A 3 6.46 53.13 16.50
C SER A 3 5.25 52.38 17.09
N PRO A 4 4.10 52.28 16.40
CA PRO A 4 3.03 51.38 16.81
C PRO A 4 3.21 49.98 16.19
N GLN A 5 3.09 48.96 17.05
CA GLN A 5 3.10 47.53 16.74
C GLN A 5 1.91 47.09 15.87
N ALA A 6 2.15 46.05 15.07
CA ALA A 6 1.18 45.30 14.28
C ALA A 6 0.17 44.52 15.16
N PRO A 7 -1.05 44.24 14.67
CA PRO A 7 -1.82 43.10 15.14
C PRO A 7 -1.43 41.86 14.32
N GLU A 8 -1.15 40.77 15.04
CA GLU A 8 -0.87 39.46 14.48
C GLU A 8 -2.16 38.83 13.97
N ASP A 9 -2.41 38.92 12.67
CA ASP A 9 -3.45 38.12 12.02
C ASP A 9 -2.97 36.68 11.91
N GLY A 10 -3.34 35.89 12.92
CA GLY A 10 -3.20 34.44 12.98
C GLY A 10 -4.04 33.74 11.91
N GLN A 11 -3.60 33.82 10.66
CA GLN A 11 -4.16 33.04 9.56
C GLN A 11 -3.24 31.84 9.30
N GLY A 12 -3.51 30.74 10.01
CA GLY A 12 -3.04 29.41 9.61
C GLY A 12 -3.49 29.15 8.18
N CYS A 13 -2.60 29.39 7.23
CA CYS A 13 -2.84 29.01 5.84
C CYS A 13 -2.72 27.50 5.80
N GLY A 14 -3.89 26.87 5.71
CA GLY A 14 -4.16 25.46 5.86
C GLY A 14 -3.04 24.56 5.37
N ASP A 15 -2.79 23.55 6.19
CA ASP A 15 -2.22 22.27 5.83
C ASP A 15 -2.87 21.82 4.51
N ARG A 16 -2.26 22.22 3.39
CA ARG A 16 -2.52 21.67 2.07
C ARG A 16 -2.06 20.24 2.24
N GLY A 17 -3.00 19.38 2.63
CA GLY A 17 -2.79 17.97 2.92
C GLY A 17 -1.79 17.44 1.92
N ASP A 18 -0.55 17.33 2.38
CA ASP A 18 0.56 16.88 1.57
C ASP A 18 0.14 15.46 1.17
N PRO A 19 0.05 15.12 -0.13
CA PRO A 19 -0.17 13.73 -0.49
C PRO A 19 0.91 12.90 0.22
N PRO A 20 0.61 11.69 0.72
CA PRO A 20 1.53 10.98 1.59
C PRO A 20 2.89 10.88 0.91
N ARG A 21 3.86 11.68 1.33
CA ARG A 21 5.23 11.64 0.81
C ARG A 21 5.94 10.37 1.22
N ASP A 22 5.31 9.57 2.08
CA ASP A 22 5.77 8.25 2.46
C ASP A 22 5.16 7.16 1.57
N LEU A 23 5.95 6.70 0.62
CA LEU A 23 5.65 5.55 -0.23
C LEU A 23 5.36 4.29 0.60
N ARG A 24 5.96 4.13 1.80
CA ARG A 24 5.70 2.98 2.66
C ARG A 24 4.26 3.00 3.16
N SER A 25 3.80 4.13 3.67
CA SER A 25 2.42 4.33 4.09
C SER A 25 1.43 4.03 2.96
N VAL A 26 1.70 4.50 1.74
CA VAL A 26 0.86 4.19 0.57
C VAL A 26 0.84 2.68 0.31
N LEU A 27 1.99 2.02 0.27
CA LEU A 27 2.07 0.57 -0.01
C LEU A 27 1.32 -0.26 1.03
N VAL A 28 1.47 0.06 2.33
CA VAL A 28 0.82 -0.66 3.43
C VAL A 28 -0.69 -0.43 3.44
N THR A 29 -1.15 0.79 3.15
CA THR A 29 -2.59 1.11 3.19
C THR A 29 -3.34 0.69 1.92
N THR A 30 -2.64 0.45 0.81
CA THR A 30 -3.25 0.14 -0.49
C THR A 30 -2.88 -1.26 -0.98
N VAL A 31 -1.72 -1.42 -1.59
CA VAL A 31 -1.32 -2.62 -2.35
C VAL A 31 -1.11 -3.84 -1.44
N LEU A 32 -0.54 -3.65 -0.25
CA LEU A 32 -0.23 -4.73 0.69
C LEU A 32 -1.34 -4.96 1.73
N ASN A 33 -2.42 -4.18 1.68
CA ASN A 33 -3.55 -4.35 2.56
C ASN A 33 -4.46 -5.47 2.03
N LEU A 34 -4.30 -6.67 2.60
CA LEU A 34 -5.11 -7.84 2.25
C LEU A 34 -6.39 -7.91 3.08
N GLU A 35 -7.49 -8.22 2.41
CA GLU A 35 -8.79 -8.52 3.03
C GLU A 35 -8.78 -9.99 3.48
N PRO A 36 -8.84 -10.28 4.80
CA PRO A 36 -8.96 -11.66 5.29
C PRO A 36 -10.35 -12.19 4.98
N LEU A 37 -10.43 -13.41 4.46
CA LEU A 37 -11.69 -14.09 4.16
C LEU A 37 -11.95 -15.27 5.10
N ASP A 38 -10.90 -16.01 5.47
CA ASP A 38 -10.96 -17.19 6.34
C ASP A 38 -9.55 -17.50 6.92
N GLU A 39 -9.41 -18.58 7.69
CA GLU A 39 -8.13 -19.13 8.15
C GLU A 39 -7.21 -19.38 6.93
N ASP A 40 -6.04 -18.74 6.95
CA ASP A 40 -5.05 -18.74 5.87
C ASP A 40 -5.56 -18.33 4.47
N LEU A 41 -6.73 -17.69 4.39
CA LEU A 41 -7.34 -17.24 3.14
C LEU A 41 -7.44 -15.71 3.07
N PHE A 42 -6.75 -15.14 2.09
CA PHE A 42 -6.64 -13.69 1.91
C PHE A 42 -6.98 -13.27 0.48
N ARG A 43 -7.68 -12.14 0.33
CA ARG A 43 -7.97 -11.50 -0.95
C ARG A 43 -7.08 -10.28 -1.14
N GLY A 44 -6.21 -10.35 -2.14
CA GLY A 44 -5.47 -9.21 -2.65
C GLY A 44 -6.30 -8.37 -3.62
N ARG A 45 -6.10 -7.06 -3.61
CA ARG A 45 -6.66 -6.15 -4.63
C ARG A 45 -5.57 -5.80 -5.63
N HIS A 46 -5.92 -5.73 -6.91
CA HIS A 46 -5.05 -5.21 -7.96
C HIS A 46 -5.50 -3.81 -8.35
N TYR A 47 -4.57 -2.85 -8.31
CA TYR A 47 -4.84 -1.52 -8.84
C TYR A 47 -4.57 -1.57 -10.34
N TRP A 48 -5.64 -1.42 -11.11
CA TRP A 48 -5.61 -1.50 -12.57
C TRP A 48 -4.55 -0.56 -13.14
N VAL A 49 -3.62 -1.14 -13.91
CA VAL A 49 -2.68 -0.40 -14.76
C VAL A 49 -3.14 -0.53 -16.21
N PRO A 50 -2.97 0.49 -17.05
CA PRO A 50 -3.29 0.42 -18.49
C PRO A 50 -2.52 -0.68 -19.24
N ALA A 51 -1.41 -1.15 -18.66
CA ALA A 51 -0.71 -2.33 -19.11
C ALA A 51 -1.49 -3.58 -18.72
N LYS A 52 -1.82 -4.43 -19.71
CA LYS A 52 -2.54 -5.72 -19.61
C LYS A 52 -1.84 -6.80 -18.76
N ARG A 53 -0.99 -6.42 -17.79
CA ARG A 53 -0.18 -7.33 -16.98
C ARG A 53 -0.05 -6.82 -15.55
N LEU A 54 -0.37 -7.71 -14.61
CA LEU A 54 -0.01 -7.60 -13.20
C LEU A 54 1.51 -7.46 -12.99
N PHE A 55 1.92 -6.56 -12.08
CA PHE A 55 3.29 -6.46 -11.64
C PHE A 55 3.64 -7.63 -10.71
N GLY A 56 4.65 -8.44 -11.08
CA GLY A 56 5.03 -9.63 -10.31
C GLY A 56 5.40 -9.33 -8.85
N GLY A 57 6.04 -8.18 -8.59
CA GLY A 57 6.38 -7.76 -7.23
C GLY A 57 5.16 -7.51 -6.34
N GLN A 58 4.04 -7.08 -6.91
CA GLN A 58 2.79 -6.93 -6.16
C GLN A 58 2.24 -8.29 -5.72
N ILE A 59 2.20 -9.26 -6.64
CA ILE A 59 1.73 -10.62 -6.33
C ILE A 59 2.59 -11.23 -5.22
N VAL A 60 3.92 -11.13 -5.36
CA VAL A 60 4.87 -11.70 -4.40
C VAL A 60 4.78 -11.00 -3.05
N GLY A 61 4.67 -9.66 -3.01
CA GLY A 61 4.51 -8.91 -1.77
C GLY A 61 3.22 -9.24 -1.03
N GLN A 62 2.11 -9.36 -1.77
CA GLN A 62 0.82 -9.78 -1.20
C GLN A 62 0.89 -11.22 -0.67
N ALA A 63 1.47 -12.16 -1.41
CA ALA A 63 1.66 -13.53 -0.95
C ALA A 63 2.51 -13.60 0.33
N LEU A 64 3.55 -12.77 0.42
CA LEU A 64 4.41 -12.68 1.59
C LEU A 64 3.66 -12.13 2.81
N VAL A 65 2.84 -11.11 2.64
CA VAL A 65 2.01 -10.55 3.73
C VAL A 65 0.99 -11.57 4.24
N ALA A 66 0.36 -12.33 3.34
CA ALA A 66 -0.53 -13.43 3.73
C ALA A 66 0.21 -14.48 4.58
N ALA A 67 1.39 -14.93 4.11
CA ALA A 67 2.20 -15.89 4.84
C ALA A 67 2.72 -15.37 6.20
N ALA A 68 3.00 -14.07 6.31
CA ALA A 68 3.39 -13.46 7.58
C ALA A 68 2.22 -13.36 8.56
N LYS A 69 0.98 -13.21 8.07
CA LYS A 69 -0.24 -13.18 8.91
C LYS A 69 -0.69 -14.55 9.40
N SER A 70 -0.23 -15.64 8.77
CA SER A 70 -0.57 -17.02 9.15
C SER A 70 0.39 -17.62 10.19
N VAL A 71 1.38 -16.88 10.66
CA VAL A 71 2.38 -17.35 11.64
C VAL A 71 2.39 -16.44 12.88
N SER A 72 3.01 -16.93 13.97
CA SER A 72 3.22 -16.11 15.18
C SER A 72 4.08 -14.89 14.87
N GLU A 73 3.87 -13.80 15.61
CA GLU A 73 4.63 -12.53 15.46
C GLU A 73 6.14 -12.70 15.70
N ASP A 74 6.56 -13.75 16.40
CA ASP A 74 7.97 -14.06 16.63
C ASP A 74 8.68 -14.61 15.37
N VAL A 75 7.91 -15.05 14.36
CA VAL A 75 8.44 -15.70 13.15
C VAL A 75 8.70 -14.66 12.06
N HIS A 76 9.97 -14.48 11.73
CA HIS A 76 10.41 -13.53 10.72
C HIS A 76 10.84 -14.25 9.43
N VAL A 77 10.44 -13.71 8.29
CA VAL A 77 10.80 -14.26 6.98
C VAL A 77 12.29 -14.03 6.72
N HIS A 78 13.00 -15.11 6.41
CA HIS A 78 14.43 -15.06 6.07
C HIS A 78 14.69 -15.24 4.57
N SER A 79 13.80 -15.93 3.84
CA SER A 79 13.91 -16.16 2.40
C SER A 79 12.53 -16.42 1.80
N LEU A 80 12.40 -16.21 0.48
CA LEU A 80 11.18 -16.49 -0.27
C LEU A 80 11.55 -17.01 -1.66
N HIS A 81 10.97 -18.15 -2.03
CA HIS A 81 11.07 -18.70 -3.38
C HIS A 81 9.68 -18.71 -4.01
N CYS A 82 9.55 -18.10 -5.19
CA CYS A 82 8.28 -18.00 -5.89
C CYS A 82 8.48 -18.28 -7.38
N TYR A 83 7.50 -18.97 -7.97
CA TYR A 83 7.45 -19.26 -9.41
C TYR A 83 6.15 -18.71 -9.99
N PHE A 84 6.24 -18.03 -11.13
CA PHE A 84 5.07 -17.60 -11.89
C PHE A 84 4.70 -18.68 -12.92
N VAL A 85 3.63 -19.42 -12.64
CA VAL A 85 3.20 -20.55 -13.49
C VAL A 85 2.38 -20.09 -14.70
N ARG A 86 1.64 -18.98 -14.55
CA ARG A 86 0.80 -18.41 -15.61
C ARG A 86 0.96 -16.90 -15.67
N ALA A 87 0.97 -16.37 -16.89
CA ALA A 87 0.76 -14.94 -17.07
C ALA A 87 -0.69 -14.61 -16.71
N ASP A 88 -0.87 -13.49 -16.02
CA ASP A 88 -2.15 -12.82 -15.85
C ASP A 88 -2.82 -12.64 -17.22
N ALA A 89 -4.03 -13.18 -17.37
CA ALA A 89 -4.87 -12.90 -18.51
C ALA A 89 -5.61 -11.60 -18.19
N PRO A 90 -5.48 -10.54 -19.01
CA PRO A 90 -6.18 -9.30 -18.74
C PRO A 90 -7.66 -9.60 -18.62
N MET A 91 -8.27 -9.14 -17.54
CA MET A 91 -9.73 -9.18 -17.38
C MET A 91 -10.32 -8.34 -18.52
N CYS A 92 -10.69 -9.00 -19.62
CA CYS A 92 -11.57 -8.43 -20.63
C CYS A 92 -12.85 -8.02 -19.91
N SER A 93 -13.10 -6.72 -19.78
CA SER A 93 -14.45 -6.23 -19.51
C SER A 93 -15.32 -6.65 -20.69
N VAL A 94 -16.28 -7.52 -20.44
CA VAL A 94 -17.49 -7.65 -21.26
C VAL A 94 -18.44 -6.50 -20.95
#